data_AF-A0A959J7L9-F1
#
_entry.id   AF-A0A959J7L9-F1
#
_cell.length_a   1.000
_cell.length_b   1.000
_cell.length_c   1.000
_cell.angle_alpha   90.00
_cell.angle_beta   90.00
_cell.angle_gamma   90.00
#
_symmetry.space_group_name_H-M   'P 1'
#
loop_
_entity.id
_entity.type
_entity.pdbx_description
1 polymer ?
#
loop_
_entity_poly.entity_id
_entity_poly.type
_entity_poly.pdbx_seq_one_letter_code
_entity_poly.pdbx_strand_id
1 'polypeptide(L)'
;MDKIDTDQEIELTLQRIYNEDQKSRMRLKPIMEEYGVKSEEYKNLWADIKESDEENLYKIEYLLTKFGYPKKNTYSSTARKTPILVIHHSENYQIREKYFPMIYQAWKNGHIESFMELFLIRMADMKFQSKSNVNIDELMGNELLIEKLIDELNLSRI
;
A
#
# COMPACT_ATOMS: atom_id res chain seq x y z
N MET A 1 12.59 -4.83 -16.10
CA MET A 1 13.27 -3.92 -15.16
C MET A 1 14.75 -4.02 -15.44
N ASP A 2 15.44 -2.88 -15.52
CA ASP A 2 16.90 -2.85 -15.61
C ASP A 2 17.54 -3.50 -14.37
N LYS A 3 18.82 -3.87 -14.48
CA LYS A 3 19.57 -4.44 -13.36
C LYS A 3 19.63 -3.41 -12.23
N ILE A 4 19.17 -3.80 -11.03
CA ILE A 4 19.25 -3.03 -9.79
C ILE A 4 20.18 -3.81 -8.88
N ASP A 5 21.30 -3.22 -8.48
CA ASP A 5 22.32 -3.91 -7.68
C ASP A 5 22.74 -3.12 -6.41
N THR A 6 22.34 -1.85 -6.29
CA THR A 6 22.75 -0.99 -5.17
C THR A 6 21.58 -0.47 -4.35
N ASP A 7 21.83 -0.16 -3.07
CA ASP A 7 20.85 0.49 -2.19
C ASP A 7 20.35 1.82 -2.77
N GLN A 8 21.22 2.57 -3.43
CA GLN A 8 20.85 3.83 -4.09
C GLN A 8 19.88 3.61 -5.25
N GLU A 9 20.07 2.57 -6.07
CA GLU A 9 19.15 2.25 -7.16
C GLU A 9 17.79 1.75 -6.66
N ILE A 10 17.78 0.99 -5.56
CA ILE A 10 16.55 0.54 -4.89
C ILE A 10 15.79 1.76 -4.35
N GLU A 11 16.47 2.65 -3.62
CA GLU A 11 15.92 3.89 -3.08
C GLU A 11 15.26 4.74 -4.18
N LEU A 12 16.01 5.03 -5.25
CA LEU A 12 15.51 5.84 -6.37
C LEU A 12 14.34 5.18 -7.10
N THR A 13 14.36 3.84 -7.22
CA THR A 13 13.26 3.10 -7.86
C THR A 13 11.99 3.18 -7.03
N LEU A 14 12.07 2.98 -5.71
CA LEU A 14 10.92 3.09 -4.81
C LEU A 14 10.36 4.52 -4.80
N GLN A 15 11.21 5.54 -4.71
CA GLN A 15 10.78 6.94 -4.78
C GLN A 15 10.08 7.29 -6.10
N ARG A 16 10.57 6.77 -7.23
CA ARG A 16 9.94 6.96 -8.53
C ARG A 16 8.56 6.31 -8.60
N ILE A 17 8.42 5.06 -8.15
CA ILE A 17 7.13 4.36 -8.06
C ILE A 17 6.14 5.19 -7.22
N TYR A 18 6.57 5.68 -6.05
CA TYR A 18 5.75 6.54 -5.21
C TYR A 18 5.29 7.81 -5.92
N ASN A 19 6.21 8.52 -6.56
CA ASN A 19 5.90 9.78 -7.23
C ASN A 19 4.93 9.57 -8.41
N GLU A 20 5.12 8.51 -9.19
CA GLU A 20 4.25 8.17 -10.33
C GLU A 20 2.84 7.78 -9.87
N ASP A 21 2.73 6.92 -8.83
CA ASP A 21 1.46 6.53 -8.23
C ASP A 21 0.69 7.75 -7.69
N GLN A 22 1.35 8.61 -6.90
CA GLN A 22 0.69 9.77 -6.30
C GLN A 22 0.33 10.84 -7.35
N LYS A 23 1.13 11.03 -8.39
CA LYS A 23 0.87 12.02 -9.45
C LYS A 23 -0.45 11.78 -10.16
N SER A 24 -0.75 10.55 -10.54
CA SER A 24 -2.03 10.22 -11.20
C SER A 24 -3.21 10.40 -10.24
N ARG A 25 -3.05 10.01 -8.97
CA ARG A 25 -4.10 10.14 -7.94
C ARG A 25 -4.44 11.59 -7.59
N MET A 26 -3.46 12.49 -7.61
CA MET A 26 -3.70 13.93 -7.38
C MET A 26 -4.64 14.56 -8.42
N ARG A 27 -4.76 13.97 -9.62
CA ARG A 27 -5.68 14.43 -10.66
C ARG A 27 -7.13 13.99 -10.45
N LEU A 28 -7.39 12.99 -9.60
CA LEU A 28 -8.74 12.45 -9.41
C LEU A 28 -9.71 13.50 -8.85
N LYS A 29 -9.29 14.23 -7.82
CA LYS A 29 -10.15 15.22 -7.16
C LYS A 29 -10.54 16.36 -8.12
N PRO A 30 -9.60 17.05 -8.80
CA PRO A 30 -9.95 18.07 -9.78
C PRO A 30 -10.89 17.57 -10.88
N ILE A 31 -10.60 16.39 -11.47
CA ILE A 31 -11.45 15.82 -12.53
C ILE A 31 -12.84 15.45 -12.00
N MET A 32 -12.92 14.91 -10.78
CA MET A 32 -14.19 14.62 -10.13
C MET A 32 -15.01 15.89 -9.88
N GLU A 33 -14.38 16.96 -9.42
CA GLU A 33 -15.05 18.25 -9.14
C GLU A 33 -15.53 18.95 -10.41
N GLU A 34 -14.79 18.84 -11.51
CA GLU A 34 -15.10 19.49 -12.78
C GLU A 34 -16.10 18.69 -13.64
N TYR A 35 -15.91 17.37 -13.76
CA TYR A 35 -16.66 16.51 -14.68
C TYR A 35 -17.59 15.51 -13.97
N GLY A 36 -17.37 15.24 -12.68
CA GLY A 36 -18.12 14.24 -11.90
C GLY A 36 -17.60 12.81 -12.06
N VAL A 37 -17.87 11.95 -11.08
CA VAL A 37 -17.40 10.54 -11.03
C VAL A 37 -17.94 9.64 -12.16
N LYS A 38 -18.99 10.06 -12.87
CA LYS A 38 -19.59 9.30 -13.97
C LYS A 38 -19.07 9.72 -15.35
N SER A 39 -18.26 10.77 -15.41
CA SER A 39 -17.68 11.30 -16.65
C SER A 39 -16.70 10.34 -17.31
N GLU A 40 -16.44 10.56 -18.59
CA GLU A 40 -15.48 9.76 -19.33
C GLU A 40 -14.04 10.10 -18.92
N GLU A 41 -13.79 11.37 -18.59
CA GLU A 41 -12.53 11.89 -18.07
C GLU A 41 -12.14 11.19 -16.77
N TYR A 42 -13.10 11.03 -15.84
CA TYR A 42 -12.86 10.32 -14.59
C TYR A 42 -12.62 8.84 -14.82
N LYS A 43 -13.42 8.18 -15.67
CA LYS A 43 -13.27 6.76 -15.99
C LYS A 43 -11.93 6.47 -16.66
N ASN A 44 -11.51 7.30 -17.63
CA ASN A 44 -10.24 7.16 -18.32
C ASN A 44 -9.07 7.33 -17.35
N LEU A 45 -9.07 8.38 -16.52
CA LEU A 45 -8.03 8.53 -15.49
C LEU A 45 -8.01 7.34 -14.52
N TRP A 46 -9.18 6.83 -14.12
CA TRP A 46 -9.25 5.67 -13.24
C TRP A 46 -8.71 4.39 -13.89
N ALA A 47 -8.96 4.20 -15.20
CA ALA A 47 -8.38 3.10 -15.96
C ALA A 47 -6.84 3.20 -16.02
N ASP A 48 -6.30 4.40 -16.29
CA ASP A 48 -4.85 4.65 -16.29
C ASP A 48 -4.22 4.34 -14.91
N ILE A 49 -4.93 4.71 -13.82
CA ILE A 49 -4.48 4.41 -12.45
C ILE A 49 -4.44 2.91 -12.19
N LYS A 50 -5.46 2.16 -12.65
CA LYS A 50 -5.49 0.70 -12.48
C LYS A 50 -4.35 0.01 -13.21
N GLU A 51 -4.07 0.42 -14.45
CA GLU A 51 -2.94 -0.12 -15.22
C GLU A 51 -1.61 0.16 -14.50
N SER A 52 -1.42 1.39 -14.01
CA SER A 52 -0.25 1.75 -13.22
C SER A 52 -0.13 0.98 -11.91
N ASP A 53 -1.26 0.71 -11.22
CA ASP A 53 -1.28 -0.09 -9.98
C ASP A 53 -0.80 -1.53 -10.22
N GLU A 54 -1.21 -2.15 -11.32
CA GLU A 54 -0.75 -3.49 -11.71
C GLU A 54 0.74 -3.52 -12.05
N GLU A 55 1.23 -2.54 -12.83
CA GLU A 55 2.66 -2.41 -13.14
C GLU A 55 3.50 -2.18 -11.89
N ASN A 56 3.05 -1.30 -11.00
CA ASN A 56 3.75 -0.98 -9.77
C ASN A 56 3.76 -2.18 -8.83
N LEU A 57 2.67 -2.94 -8.76
CA LEU A 57 2.64 -4.19 -8.00
C LEU A 57 3.72 -5.14 -8.51
N TYR A 58 3.82 -5.38 -9.81
CA TYR A 58 4.87 -6.24 -10.38
C TYR A 58 6.29 -5.77 -10.01
N LYS A 59 6.56 -4.45 -10.10
CA LYS A 59 7.86 -3.87 -9.71
C LYS A 59 8.15 -4.08 -8.22
N ILE A 60 7.15 -3.89 -7.35
CA ILE A 60 7.28 -4.08 -5.91
C ILE A 60 7.46 -5.55 -5.55
N GLU A 61 6.72 -6.47 -6.19
CA GLU A 61 6.90 -7.91 -5.97
C GLU A 61 8.34 -8.33 -6.31
N TYR A 62 8.91 -7.83 -7.41
CA TYR A 62 10.30 -8.08 -7.77
C TYR A 62 11.27 -7.56 -6.70
N LEU A 63 11.12 -6.31 -6.27
CA LEU A 63 12.01 -5.69 -5.28
C LEU A 63 11.95 -6.43 -3.92
N LEU A 64 10.76 -6.72 -3.43
CA LEU A 64 10.57 -7.44 -2.17
C LEU A 64 11.12 -8.87 -2.24
N THR A 65 10.94 -9.56 -3.37
CA THR A 65 11.48 -10.91 -3.57
C THR A 65 13.00 -10.93 -3.56
N LYS A 66 13.64 -9.92 -4.14
CA LYS A 66 15.10 -9.86 -4.31
C LYS A 66 15.82 -9.30 -3.09
N PHE A 67 15.27 -8.27 -2.46
CA PHE A 67 15.98 -7.46 -1.46
C PHE A 67 15.29 -7.46 -0.08
N GLY A 68 14.09 -8.02 0.02
CA GLY A 68 13.27 -7.93 1.22
C GLY A 68 12.66 -6.54 1.41
N TYR A 69 12.08 -6.32 2.60
CA TYR A 69 11.43 -5.04 2.90
C TYR A 69 12.47 -3.93 3.19
N PRO A 70 12.30 -2.70 2.66
CA PRO A 70 13.23 -1.59 2.91
C PRO A 70 13.32 -1.22 4.40
N LYS A 71 14.55 -1.18 4.94
CA LYS A 71 14.83 -0.95 6.37
C LYS A 71 15.07 0.53 6.71
N LYS A 72 14.69 0.93 7.93
CA LYS A 72 14.78 2.31 8.45
C LYS A 72 16.19 2.92 8.45
N ASN A 73 17.21 2.09 8.62
CA ASN A 73 18.61 2.53 8.67
C ASN A 73 19.26 2.68 7.29
N THR A 74 18.62 2.23 6.21
CA THR A 74 19.17 2.24 4.86
C THR A 74 18.36 3.13 3.92
N TYR A 75 17.03 3.12 4.03
CA TYR A 75 16.13 3.74 3.07
C TYR A 75 15.29 4.87 3.68
N SER A 76 14.92 5.84 2.86
CA SER A 76 14.09 6.97 3.29
C SER A 76 12.69 6.53 3.72
N SER A 77 11.96 7.40 4.44
CA SER A 77 10.56 7.14 4.80
C SER A 77 9.67 6.89 3.57
N THR A 78 9.88 7.65 2.49
CA THR A 78 9.15 7.47 1.22
C THR A 78 9.41 6.08 0.64
N ALA A 79 10.68 5.69 0.51
CA ALA A 79 11.03 4.38 -0.04
C ALA A 79 10.46 3.23 0.81
N ARG A 80 10.50 3.35 2.14
CA ARG A 80 9.92 2.35 3.05
C ARG A 80 8.40 2.25 3.02
N LYS A 81 7.71 3.36 2.77
CA LYS A 81 6.25 3.40 2.66
C LYS A 81 5.75 2.86 1.31
N THR A 82 6.57 2.95 0.26
CA THR A 82 6.15 2.63 -1.11
C THR A 82 5.59 1.20 -1.27
N PRO A 83 6.22 0.13 -0.75
CA PRO A 83 5.70 -1.22 -0.93
C PRO A 83 4.33 -1.44 -0.32
N ILE A 84 4.12 -1.05 0.94
CA ILE A 84 2.82 -1.19 1.60
C ILE A 84 1.73 -0.34 0.92
N LEU A 85 2.08 0.83 0.38
CA LEU A 85 1.15 1.69 -0.35
C LEU A 85 0.66 1.00 -1.65
N VAL A 86 1.58 0.47 -2.45
CA VAL A 86 1.25 -0.23 -3.71
C VAL A 86 0.44 -1.50 -3.42
N ILE A 87 0.84 -2.30 -2.44
CA ILE A 87 0.07 -3.50 -2.02
C ILE A 87 -1.31 -3.08 -1.51
N HIS A 88 -1.41 -1.95 -0.81
CA HIS A 88 -2.67 -1.36 -0.36
C HIS A 88 -3.56 -0.86 -1.51
N HIS A 89 -3.07 -0.69 -2.73
CA HIS A 89 -3.92 -0.32 -3.86
C HIS A 89 -4.52 -1.53 -4.58
N SER A 90 -3.96 -2.74 -4.40
CA SER A 90 -4.48 -3.97 -5.01
C SER A 90 -5.97 -4.18 -4.75
N GLU A 91 -6.78 -4.32 -5.80
CA GLU A 91 -8.19 -4.69 -5.70
C GLU A 91 -8.38 -6.16 -5.27
N ASN A 92 -7.31 -6.96 -5.35
CA ASN A 92 -7.29 -8.36 -4.95
C ASN A 92 -6.91 -8.51 -3.46
N TYR A 93 -7.82 -9.09 -2.66
CA TYR A 93 -7.61 -9.33 -1.22
C TYR A 93 -6.46 -10.30 -0.96
N GLN A 94 -6.34 -11.36 -1.77
CA GLN A 94 -5.34 -12.40 -1.62
C GLN A 94 -3.92 -11.87 -1.82
N ILE A 95 -3.72 -10.83 -2.63
CA ILE A 95 -2.41 -10.15 -2.75
C ILE A 95 -2.03 -9.46 -1.43
N ARG A 96 -2.98 -8.77 -0.81
CA ARG A 96 -2.74 -8.10 0.48
C ARG A 96 -2.46 -9.11 1.58
N GLU A 97 -3.24 -10.20 1.61
CA GLU A 97 -3.05 -11.31 2.54
C GLU A 97 -1.68 -12.00 2.35
N LYS A 98 -1.29 -12.29 1.09
CA LYS A 98 0.02 -12.87 0.73
C LYS A 98 1.19 -12.07 1.29
N TYR A 99 1.15 -10.75 1.20
CA TYR A 99 2.24 -9.87 1.66
C TYR A 99 2.11 -9.42 3.11
N PHE A 100 0.98 -9.69 3.77
CA PHE A 100 0.74 -9.24 5.13
C PHE A 100 1.80 -9.71 6.13
N PRO A 101 2.29 -10.96 6.15
CA PRO A 101 3.36 -11.36 7.07
C PRO A 101 4.60 -10.48 6.97
N MET A 102 5.04 -10.15 5.75
CA MET A 102 6.19 -9.27 5.52
C MET A 102 5.94 -7.83 6.00
N ILE A 103 4.74 -7.31 5.70
CA ILE A 103 4.30 -5.99 6.15
C ILE A 103 4.24 -5.92 7.68
N TYR A 104 3.70 -6.96 8.32
CA TYR A 104 3.60 -7.08 9.76
C TYR A 104 5.00 -7.02 10.41
N GLN A 105 5.95 -7.81 9.90
CA GLN A 105 7.34 -7.76 10.39
C GLN A 105 7.98 -6.38 10.16
N ALA A 106 7.74 -5.74 9.01
CA ALA A 106 8.25 -4.41 8.74
C ALA A 106 7.67 -3.35 9.70
N TRP A 107 6.39 -3.43 10.03
CA TRP A 107 5.74 -2.59 11.03
C TRP A 107 6.30 -2.82 12.43
N LYS A 108 6.39 -4.08 12.89
CA LYS A 108 6.96 -4.43 14.20
C LYS A 108 8.41 -3.98 14.38
N ASN A 109 9.20 -3.95 13.29
CA ASN A 109 10.58 -3.47 13.29
C ASN A 109 10.70 -1.95 13.04
N GLY A 110 9.60 -1.20 13.03
CA GLY A 110 9.60 0.25 12.83
C GLY A 110 10.07 0.68 11.44
N HIS A 111 10.01 -0.21 10.44
CA HIS A 111 10.28 0.13 9.04
C HIS A 111 9.07 0.84 8.40
N ILE A 112 7.89 0.76 9.02
CA ILE A 112 6.67 1.45 8.61
C ILE A 112 6.13 2.19 9.84
N GLU A 113 5.99 3.52 9.75
CA GLU A 113 5.68 4.34 10.94
C GLU A 113 4.17 4.55 11.15
N SER A 114 3.38 4.75 10.08
CA SER A 114 1.93 5.03 10.19
C SER A 114 1.21 4.68 8.90
N PHE A 115 0.90 3.40 8.71
CA PHE A 115 0.16 2.91 7.53
C PHE A 115 -0.49 1.53 7.76
N MET A 116 -0.07 0.81 8.80
CA MET A 116 -0.64 -0.49 9.16
C MET A 116 -2.15 -0.39 9.43
N GLU A 117 -2.57 0.67 10.10
CA GLU A 117 -3.97 0.93 10.45
C GLU A 117 -4.83 1.08 9.18
N LEU A 118 -4.41 1.95 8.26
CA LEU A 118 -5.09 2.14 6.97
C LEU A 118 -5.11 0.86 6.14
N PHE A 119 -4.04 0.09 6.19
CA PHE A 119 -3.96 -1.21 5.53
C PHE A 119 -5.01 -2.18 6.08
N LEU A 120 -5.09 -2.32 7.41
CA LEU A 120 -6.02 -3.22 8.08
C LEU A 120 -7.49 -2.78 7.96
N ILE A 121 -7.77 -1.49 8.03
CA ILE A 121 -9.11 -0.93 7.79
C ILE A 121 -9.58 -1.33 6.40
N ARG A 122 -8.74 -1.15 5.37
CA ARG A 122 -9.08 -1.53 4.00
C ARG A 122 -9.28 -3.04 3.86
N MET A 123 -8.48 -3.86 4.54
CA MET A 123 -8.67 -5.31 4.59
C MET A 123 -10.02 -5.68 5.22
N ALA A 124 -10.41 -5.02 6.31
CA ALA A 124 -11.69 -5.21 6.96
C ALA A 124 -12.87 -4.81 6.05
N ASP A 125 -12.77 -3.66 5.37
CA ASP A 125 -13.78 -3.22 4.42
C ASP A 125 -13.98 -4.24 3.29
N MET A 126 -12.89 -4.80 2.75
CA MET A 126 -12.95 -5.81 1.69
C MET A 126 -13.54 -7.14 2.19
N LYS A 127 -13.11 -7.61 3.36
CA LYS A 127 -13.55 -8.92 3.91
C LYS A 127 -14.99 -8.87 4.38
N PHE A 128 -15.38 -7.79 5.05
CA PHE A 128 -16.68 -7.65 5.69
C PHE A 128 -17.67 -6.80 4.88
N GLN A 129 -17.30 -6.37 3.68
CA GLN A 129 -18.14 -5.55 2.78
C GLN A 129 -18.62 -4.26 3.50
N SER A 130 -17.69 -3.55 4.12
CA SER A 130 -17.93 -2.33 4.91
C SER A 130 -18.90 -2.49 6.10
N LYS A 131 -19.12 -3.72 6.57
CA LYS A 131 -19.85 -3.99 7.83
C LYS A 131 -18.94 -3.98 9.06
N SER A 132 -17.65 -3.72 8.88
CA SER A 132 -16.70 -3.60 9.98
C SER A 132 -16.94 -2.29 10.73
N ASN A 133 -17.17 -2.38 12.04
CA ASN A 133 -17.30 -1.21 12.93
C ASN A 133 -15.91 -0.72 13.39
N VAL A 134 -14.93 -0.67 12.50
CA VAL A 134 -13.57 -0.23 12.86
C VAL A 134 -13.58 1.28 13.04
N ASN A 135 -13.42 1.72 14.28
CA ASN A 135 -13.23 3.13 14.60
C ASN A 135 -11.76 3.51 14.36
N ILE A 136 -11.50 4.35 13.35
CA ILE A 136 -10.15 4.77 12.97
C ILE A 136 -9.47 5.49 14.14
N ASP A 137 -10.17 6.41 14.81
CA ASP A 137 -9.60 7.21 15.90
C ASP A 137 -9.18 6.35 17.10
N GLU A 138 -9.91 5.26 17.36
CA GLU A 138 -9.54 4.30 18.41
C GLU A 138 -8.35 3.43 17.99
N LEU A 139 -8.29 3.04 16.71
CA LEU A 139 -7.26 2.15 16.18
C LEU A 139 -5.88 2.83 16.07
N MET A 140 -5.85 4.12 15.73
CA MET A 140 -4.61 4.86 15.47
C MET A 140 -3.65 4.80 16.67
N GLY A 141 -2.46 4.23 16.45
CA GLY A 141 -1.45 4.08 17.50
C GLY A 141 -1.80 3.08 18.62
N ASN A 142 -2.92 2.37 18.51
CA ASN A 142 -3.37 1.39 19.50
C ASN A 142 -3.01 -0.02 19.07
N GLU A 143 -1.80 -0.45 19.43
CA GLU A 143 -1.26 -1.77 19.08
C GLU A 143 -2.18 -2.93 19.52
N LEU A 144 -2.85 -2.82 20.67
CA LEU A 144 -3.79 -3.85 21.13
C LEU A 144 -4.99 -4.01 20.19
N LEU A 145 -5.56 -2.90 19.70
CA LEU A 145 -6.67 -2.96 18.76
C LEU A 145 -6.21 -3.40 17.36
N ILE A 146 -4.99 -3.04 16.96
CA ILE A 146 -4.36 -3.54 15.73
C ILE A 146 -4.25 -5.06 15.78
N GLU A 147 -3.71 -5.63 16.85
CA GLU A 147 -3.58 -7.09 17.00
C GLU A 147 -4.93 -7.82 17.01
N LYS A 148 -5.94 -7.25 17.68
CA LYS A 148 -7.32 -7.79 17.63
C LYS A 148 -7.89 -7.80 16.21
N LEU A 149 -7.71 -6.72 15.46
CA LEU A 149 -8.20 -6.64 14.08
C LEU A 149 -7.47 -7.64 13.17
N ILE A 150 -6.17 -7.87 13.38
CA ILE A 150 -5.41 -8.92 12.69
C ILE A 150 -6.02 -10.30 12.94
N ASP A 151 -6.38 -10.60 14.21
CA ASP A 151 -7.02 -11.86 14.58
C ASP A 151 -8.42 -12.01 13.97
N GLU A 152 -9.26 -10.96 13.98
CA GLU A 152 -10.58 -10.95 13.32
C GLU A 152 -10.46 -11.17 11.80
N LEU A 153 -9.40 -10.64 11.20
CA LEU A 153 -9.10 -10.83 9.79
C LEU A 153 -8.45 -12.19 9.49
N ASN A 154 -8.13 -13.01 10.49
CA ASN A 154 -7.43 -14.29 10.36
C ASN A 154 -6.10 -14.19 9.57
N LEU A 155 -5.37 -13.07 9.73
CA LEU A 155 -4.15 -12.84 8.96
C LEU A 155 -2.93 -13.49 9.62
N SER A 156 -2.11 -14.19 8.83
CA SER A 156 -0.88 -14.83 9.33
C SER A 156 0.20 -13.80 9.64
N ARG A 157 0.88 -13.94 10.78
CA ARG A 157 2.04 -13.09 11.14
C ARG A 157 3.38 -13.66 10.64
N ILE A 158 3.35 -14.88 10.08
CA ILE A 158 4.48 -15.66 9.57
C ILE A 158 4.22 -16.24 8.18
#